data_AF-A0A6H5G8E0-F1
#
_entry.id   AF-A0A6H5G8E0-F1
#
_cell.length_a   1.000
_cell.length_b   1.000
_cell.length_c   1.000
_cell.angle_alpha   90.00
_cell.angle_beta   90.00
_cell.angle_gamma   90.00
#
_symmetry.space_group_name_H-M   'P 1'
#
loop_
_entity.id
_entity.type
_entity.pdbx_description
1 polymer ?
#
loop_
_entity_poly.entity_id
_entity_poly.type
_entity_poly.pdbx_seq_one_letter_code
_entity_poly.pdbx_strand_id
1 'polypeptide(L)' 'MFRTVSQLYKDQLSKLMITLRNTNPNFVRCILPNHEKRAGKIEAPMVLDQLRCNGVLEGIRICRQGFPNRIPFQVRPFF' A
#
# COMPACT_ATOMS: atom_id res chain seq x y z
N MET A 1 26.09 -25.22 -8.85
CA MET A 1 26.06 -23.78 -9.20
C MET A 1 25.97 -22.98 -7.91
N PHE A 2 27.00 -22.19 -7.58
CA PHE A 2 26.99 -21.35 -6.38
C PHE A 2 25.98 -20.22 -6.56
N ARG A 3 25.08 -20.02 -5.59
CA ARG A 3 24.14 -18.89 -5.56
C ARG A 3 24.58 -17.94 -4.46
N THR A 4 24.65 -16.65 -4.76
CA THR A 4 24.88 -15.63 -3.73
C THR A 4 23.63 -15.48 -2.87
N VAL A 5 23.81 -15.01 -1.64
CA VAL A 5 22.68 -14.70 -0.73
C VAL A 5 21.72 -13.71 -1.39
N SER A 6 22.24 -12.73 -2.12
CA SER A 6 21.43 -11.75 -2.87
C SER A 6 20.56 -12.42 -3.94
N GLN A 7 21.09 -13.40 -4.67
CA GLN A 7 20.31 -14.12 -5.69
C GLN A 7 19.21 -14.96 -5.05
N LEU A 8 19.50 -15.63 -3.93
CA LEU A 8 18.50 -16.40 -3.19
C LEU A 8 17.36 -15.49 -2.67
N TYR A 9 17.71 -14.33 -2.10
CA TYR A 9 16.73 -13.37 -1.62
C TYR A 9 15.87 -12.80 -2.76
N LYS A 10 16.48 -12.49 -3.91
CA LYS A 10 15.75 -12.04 -5.11
C LYS A 10 14.74 -13.08 -5.59
N ASP A 11 15.12 -14.35 -5.62
CA ASP A 11 14.22 -15.44 -6.00
C ASP A 11 13.04 -15.56 -5.03
N GLN A 12 13.30 -15.44 -3.71
CA GLN A 12 12.26 -15.46 -2.67
C GLN A 12 11.31 -14.27 -2.78
N LEU A 13 11.83 -13.06 -2.97
CA LEU A 13 11.03 -11.85 -3.16
C LEU A 13 10.17 -11.96 -4.42
N SER A 14 10.72 -12.48 -5.52
CA SER A 14 9.97 -12.70 -6.76
C SER A 14 8.77 -13.65 -6.54
N LYS A 15 8.99 -14.75 -5.81
CA LYS A 15 7.92 -15.69 -5.44
C LYS A 15 6.83 -15.02 -4.60
N LEU A 16 7.22 -14.22 -3.60
CA LEU A 16 6.27 -13.45 -2.78
C LEU A 16 5.42 -12.51 -3.65
N MET A 17 6.04 -11.78 -4.57
CA MET A 17 5.33 -10.85 -5.44
C MET A 17 4.36 -11.54 -6.38
N ILE A 18 4.67 -12.74 -6.87
CA ILE A 18 3.74 -13.57 -7.66
C ILE A 18 2.51 -13.92 -6.82
N THR A 19 2.71 -14.41 -5.59
CA THR A 19 1.61 -14.74 -4.68
C THR A 19 0.72 -13.52 -4.39
N LEU A 20 1.32 -12.38 -4.05
CA LEU A 20 0.57 -11.15 -3.74
C LEU A 20 -0.20 -10.58 -4.94
N ARG A 21 0.30 -10.77 -6.17
CA ARG A 21 -0.39 -10.35 -7.39
C ARG A 21 -1.60 -11.22 -7.73
N ASN A 22 -1.62 -12.45 -7.23
CA ASN A 22 -2.71 -13.40 -7.44
C ASN A 22 -3.82 -13.30 -6.37
N THR A 23 -3.74 -12.34 -5.45
CA THR A 23 -4.75 -12.09 -4.42
C THR A 23 -5.38 -10.70 -4.59
N ASN A 24 -6.42 -10.41 -3.80
CA ASN A 24 -6.95 -9.05 -3.67
C ASN A 24 -6.18 -8.31 -2.54
N PRO A 25 -5.33 -7.33 -2.88
CA PRO A 25 -4.48 -6.68 -1.89
C PRO A 25 -5.28 -5.68 -1.04
N ASN A 26 -5.04 -5.71 0.27
CA ASN A 26 -5.51 -4.68 1.20
C ASN A 26 -4.28 -3.98 1.80
N PHE A 27 -4.25 -2.65 1.76
CA PHE A 27 -3.10 -1.86 2.20
C PHE A 27 -3.38 -1.15 3.52
N VAL A 28 -2.57 -1.45 4.54
CA VAL A 28 -2.56 -0.72 5.83
C VAL A 28 -1.28 0.11 5.89
N ARG A 29 -1.41 1.43 6.11
CA ARG A 29 -0.28 2.36 6.20
C ARG A 29 -0.14 2.87 7.64
N CYS A 30 0.88 2.40 8.34
CA CYS A 30 1.21 2.88 9.68
C CYS A 30 1.88 4.27 9.60
N ILE A 31 1.56 5.14 10.55
CA ILE A 31 2.15 6.48 10.67
C ILE A 31 2.77 6.60 12.06
N LEU A 32 4.06 6.94 12.12
CA LEU A 32 4.73 7.25 13.37
C LEU A 32 4.37 8.69 13.78
N PRO A 33 3.88 8.94 15.01
CA PRO A 33 3.49 10.28 15.43
C PRO A 33 4.68 11.14 15.88
N ASN A 34 5.78 10.56 16.38
CA ASN A 34 7.02 11.25 16.77
C ASN A 34 8.20 10.27 16.93
N HIS A 35 9.45 10.75 16.83
CA HIS A 35 10.66 9.95 17.07
C HIS A 35 11.03 9.78 18.56
N GLU A 36 10.52 10.66 19.42
CA GLU A 36 10.81 10.64 20.86
C GLU A 36 10.08 9.51 21.61
N LYS A 37 9.25 8.73 20.91
CA LYS A 37 8.41 7.66 21.47
C LYS A 37 7.50 8.14 22.61
N ARG A 38 7.09 9.41 22.57
CA ARG A 38 6.20 10.01 23.57
C ARG A 38 4.74 9.83 23.18
N ALA A 39 3.94 9.32 24.11
CA ALA A 39 2.49 9.28 23.93
C ALA A 39 1.91 10.71 23.87
N GLY A 40 0.85 10.90 23.08
CA GLY A 40 0.15 12.20 22.96
C GLY A 40 0.90 13.29 22.18
N LYS A 41 2.16 13.06 21.77
CA LYS A 41 2.93 14.01 20.94
C LYS A 41 2.77 13.67 19.46
N ILE A 42 2.41 14.65 18.64
CA ILE A 42 2.37 14.53 17.18
C ILE A 42 3.29 15.59 16.57
N GLU A 43 4.23 15.14 15.75
CA GLU A 43 5.14 15.98 14.98
C GLU A 43 4.60 16.14 13.56
N ALA A 44 3.84 17.22 13.34
CA ALA A 44 3.09 17.42 12.11
C ALA A 44 3.93 17.41 10.82
N PRO A 45 5.13 18.05 10.74
CA PRO A 45 5.95 18.00 9.53
C PRO A 45 6.37 16.58 9.16
N MET A 46 6.80 15.79 10.15
CA MET A 46 7.21 14.40 9.97
C MET A 46 6.03 13.51 9.52
N VAL A 47 4.86 13.68 10.13
CA VAL A 47 3.65 12.95 9.71
C VAL A 47 3.27 13.32 8.27
N LEU A 48 3.36 14.60 7.90
CA LEU A 48 3.06 15.06 6.55
C LEU A 48 4.01 14.43 5.51
N ASP A 49 5.30 14.35 5.82
CA ASP A 49 6.27 13.70 4.93
C ASP A 49 6.01 12.20 4.79
N GLN A 50 5.62 11.51 5.87
CA GLN A 50 5.18 10.12 5.77
C GLN A 50 3.95 9.95 4.88
N LEU A 51 2.96 10.85 4.97
CA LEU A 51 1.76 10.78 4.11
C LEU A 51 2.08 10.97 2.62
N ARG A 52 3.08 11.80 2.31
CA ARG A 52 3.58 12.00 0.95
C ARG A 52 4.37 10.77 0.46
N CYS A 53 5.39 10.35 1.21
CA CYS A 53 6.29 9.26 0.81
C CYS A 53 5.61 7.89 0.79
N ASN A 54 4.67 7.62 1.71
CA ASN A 54 3.93 6.36 1.74
C ASN A 54 2.81 6.30 0.68
N GLY A 55 2.67 7.33 -0.14
CA GLY A 55 1.69 7.39 -1.23
C GLY A 55 0.25 7.45 -0.74
N VAL A 56 -0.02 7.89 0.49
CA VAL A 56 -1.39 8.02 1.02
C VAL A 56 -2.14 9.09 0.26
N LEU A 57 -1.52 10.25 0.07
CA LEU A 57 -2.12 11.36 -0.69
C LEU A 57 -2.33 10.99 -2.17
N GLU A 58 -1.36 10.27 -2.74
CA GLU A 58 -1.42 9.80 -4.12
C GLU A 58 -2.50 8.73 -4.31
N GLY A 59 -2.63 7.80 -3.35
CA GLY A 59 -3.70 6.81 -3.34
C GLY A 59 -5.08 7.44 -3.30
N ILE A 60 -5.29 8.46 -2.46
CA ILE A 60 -6.54 9.23 -2.43
C ILE A 60 -6.79 9.91 -3.79
N ARG A 61 -5.77 10.52 -4.39
CA ARG A 61 -5.88 11.18 -5.70
C ARG A 61 -6.32 10.20 -6.79
N ILE A 62 -5.70 9.02 -6.87
CA ILE A 62 -6.05 7.96 -7.82
C ILE A 62 -7.47 7.45 -7.56
N CYS A 63 -7.85 7.20 -6.31
CA CYS A 63 -9.21 6.75 -5.96
C CYS A 63 -10.28 7.78 -6.34
N ARG A 64 -9.97 9.09 -6.25
CA ARG A 64 -10.87 10.19 -6.63
C ARG A 64 -10.99 10.38 -8.14
N GLN A 65 -9.92 10.16 -8.88
CA GLN A 65 -9.91 10.28 -10.36
C GLN A 65 -10.37 9.00 -11.05
N GLY A 66 -10.21 7.85 -10.39
CA GLY A 66 -10.70 6.58 -10.87
C GLY A 66 -12.20 6.41 -10.67
N PHE A 67 -12.76 5.43 -11.36
CA PHE A 67 -14.05 4.82 -11.02
C PHE A 67 -13.74 3.50 -10.30
N PRO A 68 -13.36 3.52 -9.00
CA PRO A 68 -12.90 2.32 -8.29
C PRO A 68 -13.99 1.25 -8.19
N ASN A 69 -15.26 1.67 -8.20
CA ASN A 69 -16.41 0.77 -8.23
C ASN A 69 -16.93 0.65 -9.66
N ARG A 70 -16.74 -0.52 -10.28
CA ARG A 70 -17.37 -0.87 -11.57
C ARG A 70 -18.34 -2.02 -11.34
N ILE A 71 -19.64 -1.75 -11.54
CA ILE A 71 -20.69 -2.75 -11.40
C ILE A 71 -21.07 -3.23 -12.81
N PRO A 72 -21.02 -4.55 -13.10
CA PRO A 72 -21.48 -5.08 -14.38
C PRO A 72 -22.98 -4.81 -14.57
N PHE A 73 -23.39 -4.49 -15.81
CA PHE A 73 -24.77 -4.10 -16.12
C PHE A 73 -25.80 -5.18 -15.74
N GLN A 74 -25.43 -6.45 -15.81
CA GLN A 74 -26.29 -7.60 -15.50
C GLN A 74 -26.65 -7.74 -14.00
N VAL A 75 -25.93 -7.05 -13.11
CA VAL A 75 -26.18 -7.08 -11.65
C VAL A 75 -27.07 -5.91 -11.20
N ARG A 76 -27.55 -5.04 -12.12
CA ARG A 76 -28.67 -4.17 -11.76
C ARG A 76 -29.91 -5.05 -11.63
N PRO A 77 -30.53 -5.15 -10.43
CA PRO A 77 -31.92 -5.57 -10.40
C PRO A 77 -32.66 -4.57 -11.29
N PHE A 78 -33.47 -5.08 -12.20
CA PHE A 78 -34.41 -4.26 -12.95
C PHE A 78 -35.09 -3.26 -11.99
N PHE A 79 -35.29 -2.03 -12.48
CA PHE A 79 -36.16 -1.03 -11.83
C PHE A 79 -37.46 -1.64 -11.33
#